data_AF-L9ZEZ8-F1
#
_entry.id   AF-L9ZEZ8-F1
#
_cell.length_a   1.000
_cell.length_b   1.000
_cell.length_c   1.000
_cell.angle_alpha   90.00
_cell.angle_beta   90.00
_cell.angle_gamma   90.00
#
_symmetry.space_group_name_H-M   'P 1'
#
loop_
_entity.id
_entity.type
_entity.pdbx_description
1 polymer ?
#
loop_
_entity_poly.entity_id
_entity_poly.type
_entity_poly.pdbx_seq_one_letter_code
_entity_poly.pdbx_strand_id
1 'polypeptide(L)'
;MLCFDRDDTLSVNPHPDHRAVPIGWVQYWAHKTDIPVFASGNQHLRTEAEIPGISEAERVWQELDSERYEYENSEFENFIKPRRRDGLRLIQDLYETAFPDEDFRFVVVDDVDVSDLSDEGPWTHYFPWDFVEAVESGDFALEEPPSDAYRNDGVPFNSTDDPGFDHNQNAPLEEIRVQVQEGQPEIEEELQTPNSPGE
;
A
#
# COMPACT_ATOMS: atom_id res chain seq x y z
N MET A 1 -6.64 -3.71 -4.33
CA MET A 1 -5.59 -2.83 -3.78
C MET A 1 -4.95 -2.00 -4.89
N LEU A 2 -4.59 -0.77 -4.58
CA LEU A 2 -3.92 0.16 -5.49
C LEU A 2 -2.58 0.62 -4.91
N CYS A 3 -1.53 0.58 -5.73
CA CYS A 3 -0.21 1.12 -5.39
C CYS A 3 0.12 2.24 -6.37
N PHE A 4 0.54 3.40 -5.86
CA PHE A 4 0.89 4.56 -6.68
C PHE A 4 2.33 4.98 -6.46
N ASP A 5 3.04 5.26 -7.54
CA ASP A 5 4.16 6.20 -7.46
C ASP A 5 3.65 7.64 -7.39
N ARG A 6 4.53 8.55 -6.97
CA ARG A 6 4.29 9.99 -6.94
C ARG A 6 4.81 10.67 -8.19
N ASP A 7 6.09 10.44 -8.50
CA ASP A 7 6.84 11.24 -9.46
C ASP A 7 6.43 10.82 -10.87
N ASP A 8 6.20 11.82 -11.72
CA ASP A 8 5.66 11.68 -13.07
C ASP A 8 4.31 10.93 -13.16
N THR A 9 3.69 10.61 -12.02
CA THR A 9 2.50 9.77 -11.91
C THR A 9 1.28 10.55 -11.42
N LEU A 10 1.43 11.36 -10.38
CA LEU A 10 0.32 12.09 -9.76
C LEU A 10 0.35 13.57 -10.08
N SER A 11 -0.80 14.24 -9.99
CA SER A 11 -0.95 15.67 -10.27
C SER A 11 -0.10 16.60 -9.40
N VAL A 12 0.42 16.11 -8.26
CA VAL A 12 1.35 16.84 -7.39
C VAL A 12 2.78 16.86 -7.94
N ASN A 13 3.12 15.95 -8.86
CA ASN A 13 4.36 15.97 -9.63
C ASN A 13 4.16 15.25 -10.97
N PRO A 14 3.49 15.90 -11.93
CA PRO A 14 3.05 15.25 -13.16
C PRO A 14 4.17 15.13 -14.19
N HIS A 15 4.10 14.10 -15.03
CA HIS A 15 4.92 13.99 -16.23
C HIS A 15 4.70 15.21 -17.15
N PRO A 16 5.75 15.80 -17.77
CA PRO A 16 5.61 17.02 -18.57
C PRO A 16 4.70 16.86 -19.79
N ASP A 17 4.69 15.67 -20.40
CA ASP A 17 4.02 15.42 -21.68
C ASP A 17 2.82 14.46 -21.58
N HIS A 18 2.52 13.94 -20.39
CA HIS A 18 1.48 12.93 -20.20
C HIS A 18 0.51 13.31 -19.10
N ARG A 19 -0.70 12.74 -19.17
CA ARG A 19 -1.74 12.97 -18.18
C ARG A 19 -1.37 12.26 -16.88
N ALA A 20 -1.43 13.00 -15.77
CA ALA A 20 -1.22 12.47 -14.44
C ALA A 20 -2.55 12.09 -13.76
N VAL A 21 -2.49 11.15 -12.83
CA VAL A 21 -3.63 10.79 -11.98
C VAL A 21 -3.88 11.93 -10.98
N PRO A 22 -5.11 12.44 -10.82
CA PRO A 22 -5.41 13.43 -9.80
C PRO A 22 -5.13 12.87 -8.39
N ILE A 23 -4.39 13.59 -7.56
CA ILE A 23 -4.12 13.13 -6.18
C ILE A 23 -5.39 12.93 -5.36
N GLY A 24 -6.45 13.72 -5.62
CA GLY A 24 -7.72 13.54 -4.92
C GLY A 24 -8.46 12.26 -5.30
N TRP A 25 -8.12 11.61 -6.42
CA TRP A 25 -8.59 10.24 -6.69
C TRP A 25 -7.96 9.23 -5.72
N VAL A 26 -6.64 9.35 -5.51
CA VAL A 26 -5.91 8.53 -4.54
C VAL A 26 -6.50 8.71 -3.14
N GLN A 27 -6.75 9.96 -2.73
CA GLN A 27 -7.39 10.27 -1.45
C GLN A 27 -8.82 9.73 -1.36
N TYR A 28 -9.62 9.80 -2.43
CA TYR A 28 -10.97 9.25 -2.45
C TYR A 28 -10.95 7.74 -2.20
N TRP A 29 -10.17 6.98 -2.98
CA TRP A 29 -10.09 5.54 -2.79
C TRP A 29 -9.49 5.15 -1.44
N ALA A 30 -8.50 5.90 -0.95
CA ALA A 30 -7.88 5.60 0.34
C ALA A 30 -8.82 5.87 1.54
N HIS A 31 -9.67 6.90 1.46
CA HIS A 31 -10.36 7.46 2.63
C HIS A 31 -11.89 7.41 2.56
N LYS A 32 -12.45 7.01 1.42
CA LYS A 32 -13.90 6.97 1.16
C LYS A 32 -14.39 5.62 0.67
N THR A 33 -13.49 4.68 0.38
CA THR A 33 -13.82 3.32 0.00
C THR A 33 -13.02 2.33 0.84
N ASP A 34 -13.35 1.05 0.73
CA ASP A 34 -12.64 -0.05 1.41
C ASP A 34 -11.44 -0.56 0.59
N ILE A 35 -10.95 0.24 -0.37
CA ILE A 35 -9.85 -0.18 -1.24
C ILE A 35 -8.53 0.15 -0.54
N PRO A 36 -7.66 -0.82 -0.28
CA PRO A 36 -6.33 -0.52 0.23
C PRO A 36 -5.50 0.26 -0.79
N VAL A 37 -4.90 1.37 -0.35
CA VAL A 37 -4.08 2.25 -1.18
C VAL A 37 -2.71 2.47 -0.53
N PHE A 38 -1.63 2.30 -1.29
CA PHE A 38 -0.25 2.43 -0.82
C PHE A 38 0.61 3.33 -1.72
N ALA A 39 1.58 4.01 -1.10
CA ALA A 39 2.68 4.67 -1.80
C ALA A 39 3.82 3.67 -2.07
N SER A 40 3.96 3.21 -3.31
CA SER A 40 4.97 2.20 -3.71
C SER A 40 6.31 2.79 -4.15
N GLY A 41 6.31 4.00 -4.70
CA GLY A 41 7.51 4.68 -5.18
C GLY A 41 8.02 5.75 -4.22
N ASN A 42 7.97 7.03 -4.63
CA ASN A 42 8.41 8.13 -3.79
C ASN A 42 7.50 8.32 -2.56
N GLN A 43 8.09 8.08 -1.40
CA GLN A 43 7.42 8.04 -0.09
C GLN A 43 6.90 9.40 0.40
N HIS A 44 7.20 10.51 -0.28
CA HIS A 44 6.55 11.81 -0.02
C HIS A 44 5.02 11.73 -0.22
N LEU A 45 4.54 10.85 -1.10
CA LEU A 45 3.12 10.65 -1.34
C LEU A 45 2.35 10.25 -0.08
N ARG A 46 3.01 9.57 0.87
CA ARG A 46 2.38 9.19 2.14
C ARG A 46 1.83 10.40 2.88
N THR A 47 2.59 11.49 2.92
CA THR A 47 2.17 12.72 3.58
C THR A 47 1.18 13.48 2.70
N GLU A 48 1.40 13.52 1.39
CA GLU A 48 0.54 14.28 0.46
C GLU A 48 -0.88 13.68 0.32
N ALA A 49 -1.00 12.35 0.35
CA ALA A 49 -2.26 11.62 0.21
C ALA A 49 -2.75 10.96 1.50
N GLU A 50 -1.98 11.04 2.59
CA GLU A 50 -2.30 10.41 3.88
C GLU A 50 -2.47 8.89 3.79
N ILE A 51 -1.60 8.22 3.04
CA ILE A 51 -1.64 6.77 2.81
C ILE A 51 -0.40 6.07 3.38
N PRO A 52 -0.47 4.77 3.70
CA PRO A 52 0.71 4.02 4.11
C PRO A 52 1.71 3.91 2.95
N GLY A 53 3.00 3.75 3.28
CA GLY A 53 4.02 3.41 2.31
C GLY A 53 4.81 2.18 2.72
N ILE A 54 5.97 1.99 2.08
CA ILE A 54 6.75 0.76 2.21
C ILE A 54 7.27 0.55 3.64
N SER A 55 7.72 1.62 4.30
CA SER A 55 8.22 1.50 5.68
C SER A 55 7.13 1.12 6.69
N GLU A 56 5.87 1.51 6.46
CA GLU A 56 4.76 1.06 7.31
C GLU A 56 4.43 -0.40 7.02
N ALA A 57 4.45 -0.82 5.75
CA ALA A 57 4.28 -2.22 5.38
C ALA A 57 5.36 -3.10 6.02
N GLU A 58 6.64 -2.68 6.00
CA GLU A 58 7.74 -3.39 6.66
C GLU A 58 7.52 -3.53 8.17
N ARG A 59 6.97 -2.48 8.81
CA ARG A 59 6.67 -2.50 10.25
C ARG A 59 5.58 -3.51 10.56
N VAL A 60 4.50 -3.54 9.79
CA VAL A 60 3.42 -4.51 10.00
C VAL A 60 3.89 -5.92 9.69
N TRP A 61 4.71 -6.13 8.66
CA TRP A 61 5.32 -7.43 8.40
C TRP A 61 6.10 -7.97 9.60
N GLN A 62 6.92 -7.14 10.24
CA GLN A 62 7.67 -7.54 11.45
C GLN A 62 6.75 -7.89 12.63
N GLU A 63 5.57 -7.26 12.70
CA GLU A 63 4.56 -7.60 13.71
C GLU A 63 3.89 -8.95 13.42
N LEU A 64 3.78 -9.34 12.13
CA LEU A 64 3.15 -10.57 11.69
C LEU A 64 4.05 -11.79 11.81
N ASP A 65 5.21 -11.71 11.17
CA ASP A 65 6.09 -12.87 10.96
C ASP A 65 7.26 -12.90 11.95
N SER A 66 7.34 -11.90 12.85
CA SER A 66 8.42 -11.73 13.85
C SER A 66 9.83 -11.64 13.29
N GLU A 67 9.99 -11.73 11.96
CA GLU A 67 11.24 -11.63 11.22
C GLU A 67 11.21 -10.42 10.28
N ARG A 68 12.40 -9.95 9.91
CA ARG A 68 12.52 -8.88 8.93
C ARG A 68 12.26 -9.47 7.55
N TYR A 69 11.44 -8.79 6.74
CA TYR A 69 11.21 -9.19 5.36
C TYR A 69 12.53 -9.35 4.59
N GLU A 70 12.73 -10.52 3.99
CA GLU A 70 13.90 -10.85 3.18
C GLU A 70 13.60 -10.58 1.70
N TYR A 71 14.42 -9.76 1.06
CA TYR A 71 14.23 -9.37 -0.33
C TYR A 71 15.02 -10.31 -1.26
N GLU A 72 14.35 -11.03 -2.16
CA GLU A 72 15.00 -12.01 -3.07
C GLU A 72 15.99 -11.38 -4.07
N ASN A 73 15.81 -10.10 -4.44
CA ASN A 73 16.60 -9.42 -5.48
C ASN A 73 17.51 -8.30 -4.94
N SER A 74 17.95 -8.39 -3.68
CA SER A 74 18.83 -7.38 -3.08
C SER A 74 20.29 -7.45 -3.59
N GLU A 75 20.52 -7.26 -4.90
CA GLU A 75 21.86 -6.90 -5.37
C GLU A 75 22.07 -5.40 -5.11
N PHE A 76 22.70 -5.06 -3.97
CA PHE A 76 23.83 -4.10 -3.84
C PHE A 76 24.23 -3.92 -2.36
N GLU A 77 25.54 -4.04 -2.10
CA GLU A 77 26.20 -4.07 -0.77
C GLU A 77 26.13 -2.76 0.06
N ASN A 78 25.39 -1.72 -0.36
CA ASN A 78 25.31 -0.46 0.38
C ASN A 78 23.85 0.06 0.40
N PHE A 79 23.21 0.01 1.59
CA PHE A 79 21.86 0.50 1.95
C PHE A 79 21.43 1.79 1.20
N ILE A 80 20.16 2.08 0.88
CA ILE A 80 18.98 2.36 1.74
C ILE A 80 17.73 2.33 0.81
N LYS A 81 16.67 1.56 1.13
CA LYS A 81 15.36 1.36 0.42
C LYS A 81 15.26 0.06 -0.41
N PRO A 82 14.16 -0.70 -0.30
CA PRO A 82 13.85 -1.77 -1.26
C PRO A 82 13.67 -1.18 -2.67
N ARG A 83 13.99 -1.95 -3.72
CA ARG A 83 13.67 -1.52 -5.08
C ARG A 83 12.14 -1.51 -5.22
N ARG A 84 11.60 -0.64 -6.08
CA ARG A 84 10.16 -0.50 -6.36
C ARG A 84 9.41 -1.85 -6.43
N ARG A 85 10.00 -2.85 -7.11
CA ARG A 85 9.50 -4.23 -7.21
C ARG A 85 9.46 -4.97 -5.87
N ASP A 86 10.53 -4.87 -5.09
CA ASP A 86 10.64 -5.48 -3.77
C ASP A 86 9.61 -4.90 -2.78
N GLY A 87 9.33 -3.59 -2.87
CA GLY A 87 8.27 -2.96 -2.09
C GLY A 87 6.87 -3.48 -2.46
N LEU A 88 6.62 -3.73 -3.75
CA LEU A 88 5.37 -4.31 -4.23
C LEU A 88 5.22 -5.78 -3.78
N ARG A 89 6.29 -6.58 -3.86
CA ARG A 89 6.30 -7.96 -3.31
C ARG A 89 6.00 -7.99 -1.82
N LEU A 90 6.63 -7.11 -1.04
CA LEU A 90 6.32 -6.96 0.38
C LEU A 90 4.83 -6.68 0.62
N ILE A 91 4.24 -5.75 -0.14
CA ILE A 91 2.82 -5.42 -0.01
C ILE A 91 1.95 -6.64 -0.38
N GLN A 92 2.32 -7.38 -1.43
CA GLN A 92 1.63 -8.60 -1.82
C GLN A 92 1.66 -9.63 -0.71
N ASP A 93 2.86 -10.00 -0.25
CA ASP A 93 3.05 -11.02 0.79
C ASP A 93 2.34 -10.61 2.08
N LEU A 94 2.38 -9.33 2.44
CA LEU A 94 1.69 -8.79 3.61
C LEU A 94 0.19 -9.08 3.56
N TYR A 95 -0.47 -8.82 2.43
CA TYR A 95 -1.91 -9.04 2.28
C TYR A 95 -2.27 -10.51 2.13
N GLU A 96 -1.50 -11.28 1.36
CA GLU A 96 -1.74 -12.72 1.20
C GLU A 96 -1.52 -13.46 2.53
N THR A 97 -0.60 -13.00 3.37
CA THR A 97 -0.36 -13.54 4.72
C THR A 97 -1.47 -13.14 5.70
N ALA A 98 -1.88 -11.87 5.68
CA ALA A 98 -2.89 -11.36 6.60
C ALA A 98 -4.31 -11.87 6.28
N PHE A 99 -4.60 -12.14 5.01
CA PHE A 99 -5.91 -12.52 4.51
C PHE A 99 -5.81 -13.72 3.54
N PRO A 100 -5.45 -14.92 4.03
CA PRO A 100 -5.16 -16.08 3.19
C PRO A 100 -6.38 -16.62 2.42
N ASP A 101 -7.59 -16.25 2.83
CA ASP A 101 -8.85 -16.68 2.22
C ASP A 101 -9.46 -15.62 1.27
N GLU A 102 -8.77 -14.50 1.03
CA GLU A 102 -9.23 -13.41 0.17
C GLU A 102 -8.45 -13.31 -1.14
N ASP A 103 -9.17 -13.10 -2.25
CA ASP A 103 -8.58 -12.86 -3.56
C ASP A 103 -8.43 -11.34 -3.80
N PHE A 104 -7.20 -10.84 -3.74
CA PHE A 104 -6.93 -9.43 -4.04
C PHE A 104 -6.58 -9.21 -5.52
N ARG A 105 -7.19 -8.18 -6.10
CA ARG A 105 -6.67 -7.57 -7.33
C ARG A 105 -5.57 -6.57 -6.95
N PHE A 106 -4.35 -6.82 -7.43
CA PHE A 106 -3.21 -5.94 -7.22
C PHE A 106 -2.97 -5.07 -8.44
N VAL A 107 -3.08 -3.76 -8.27
CA VAL A 107 -2.83 -2.80 -9.35
C VAL A 107 -1.75 -1.83 -8.92
N VAL A 108 -0.77 -1.61 -9.79
CA VAL A 108 0.27 -0.61 -9.63
C VAL A 108 0.18 0.43 -10.74
N VAL A 109 0.18 1.70 -10.36
CA VAL A 109 0.21 2.84 -11.27
C VAL A 109 1.53 3.56 -11.10
N ASP A 110 2.37 3.49 -12.12
CA ASP A 110 3.77 3.92 -12.05
C ASP A 110 4.22 4.37 -13.46
N ASP A 111 4.98 5.45 -13.53
CA ASP A 111 5.58 5.92 -14.79
C ASP A 111 6.69 4.98 -15.27
N VAL A 112 7.30 4.22 -14.37
CA VAL A 112 8.30 3.20 -14.68
C VAL A 112 7.62 1.86 -14.94
N ASP A 113 8.00 1.23 -16.06
CA ASP A 113 7.52 -0.09 -16.42
C ASP A 113 7.93 -1.15 -15.38
N VAL A 114 6.91 -1.72 -14.74
CA VAL A 114 6.97 -2.85 -13.81
C VAL A 114 6.02 -3.96 -14.24
N SER A 115 5.65 -3.99 -15.53
CA SER A 115 4.74 -4.99 -16.09
C SER A 115 5.27 -6.41 -15.99
N ASP A 116 6.58 -6.59 -15.85
CA ASP A 116 7.23 -7.88 -15.57
C ASP A 116 6.75 -8.53 -14.25
N LEU A 117 6.20 -7.76 -13.31
CA LEU A 117 5.61 -8.31 -12.09
C LEU A 117 4.39 -9.21 -12.35
N SER A 118 3.74 -9.10 -13.51
CA SER A 118 2.64 -10.00 -13.87
C SER A 118 3.09 -11.44 -14.11
N ASP A 119 4.39 -11.65 -14.37
CA ASP A 119 4.94 -13.00 -14.57
C ASP A 119 5.18 -13.75 -13.24
N GLU A 120 5.29 -13.02 -12.13
CA GLU A 120 5.57 -13.56 -10.79
C GLU A 120 4.37 -13.48 -9.83
N GLY A 121 3.40 -12.62 -10.10
CA GLY A 121 2.28 -12.41 -9.19
C GLY A 121 1.04 -11.79 -9.86
N PRO A 122 0.00 -11.50 -9.07
CA PRO A 122 -1.29 -10.98 -9.53
C PRO A 122 -1.27 -9.50 -9.95
N TRP A 123 -0.09 -8.93 -10.23
CA TRP A 123 0.07 -7.52 -10.51
C TRP A 123 -0.43 -7.13 -11.92
N THR A 124 -1.27 -6.10 -11.96
CA THR A 124 -1.57 -5.36 -13.19
C THR A 124 -0.90 -3.99 -13.14
N HIS A 125 0.00 -3.71 -14.07
CA HIS A 125 0.63 -2.39 -14.21
C HIS A 125 -0.20 -1.50 -15.14
N TYR A 126 -0.28 -0.21 -14.78
CA TYR A 126 -0.72 0.86 -15.66
C TYR A 126 0.29 2.00 -15.63
N PHE A 127 0.55 2.58 -16.81
CA PHE A 127 1.05 3.95 -16.84
C PHE A 127 -0.04 4.93 -16.37
N PRO A 128 0.33 6.09 -15.84
CA PRO A 128 -0.62 7.05 -15.28
C PRO A 128 -1.73 7.47 -16.25
N TRP A 129 -1.39 7.70 -17.51
CA TRP A 129 -2.36 8.13 -18.54
C TRP A 129 -3.31 7.00 -18.96
N ASP A 130 -2.81 5.77 -19.07
CA ASP A 130 -3.63 4.59 -19.39
C ASP A 130 -4.58 4.27 -18.23
N PHE A 131 -4.12 4.47 -16.99
CA PHE A 131 -4.95 4.30 -15.80
C PHE A 131 -6.12 5.29 -15.78
N VAL A 132 -5.84 6.57 -16.03
CA VAL A 132 -6.89 7.60 -16.06
C VAL A 132 -7.91 7.29 -17.15
N GLU A 133 -7.47 6.90 -18.35
CA GLU A 133 -8.38 6.50 -19.43
C GLU A 133 -9.25 5.30 -19.02
N ALA A 134 -8.66 4.27 -18.39
CA ALA A 134 -9.39 3.09 -17.95
C ALA A 134 -10.42 3.38 -16.85
N VAL A 135 -10.17 4.35 -15.97
CA VAL A 135 -11.13 4.76 -14.93
C VAL A 135 -12.28 5.55 -15.55
N GLU A 136 -11.99 6.53 -16.41
CA GLU A 136 -13.01 7.37 -17.05
C GLU A 136 -13.89 6.59 -18.04
N SER A 137 -13.34 5.54 -18.68
CA SER A 137 -14.13 4.67 -19.55
C SER A 137 -15.04 3.71 -18.77
N GLY A 138 -14.79 3.54 -17.47
CA GLY A 138 -15.44 2.54 -16.61
C GLY A 138 -14.87 1.12 -16.77
N ASP A 139 -13.85 0.93 -17.62
CA ASP A 139 -13.24 -0.38 -17.87
C ASP A 139 -12.45 -0.90 -16.66
N PHE A 140 -11.97 0.00 -15.80
CA PHE A 140 -11.23 -0.37 -14.60
C PHE A 140 -12.10 -1.04 -13.51
N ALA A 141 -13.43 -0.97 -13.65
CA ALA A 141 -14.42 -1.52 -12.71
C ALA A 141 -14.32 -0.99 -11.26
N LEU A 142 -13.71 0.19 -11.08
CA LEU A 142 -13.83 0.97 -9.85
C LEU A 142 -14.83 2.10 -10.03
N GLU A 143 -15.42 2.54 -8.92
CA GLU A 143 -16.18 3.78 -8.91
C GLU A 143 -15.24 4.94 -9.25
N GLU A 144 -15.60 5.71 -10.29
CA GLU A 144 -14.91 6.94 -10.64
C GLU A 144 -15.05 7.92 -9.46
N PRO A 145 -13.94 8.47 -8.96
CA PRO A 145 -14.00 9.47 -7.90
C PRO A 145 -14.85 10.68 -8.32
N PRO A 146 -15.59 11.30 -7.38
CA PRO A 146 -16.43 12.45 -7.65
C PRO A 146 -15.70 13.55 -8.43
N SER A 147 -16.41 14.27 -9.31
CA SER A 147 -15.84 15.36 -10.12
C SER A 147 -15.18 16.50 -9.32
N ASP A 148 -15.47 16.62 -8.02
CA ASP A 148 -14.85 17.57 -7.09
C ASP A 148 -13.64 16.99 -6.33
N ALA A 149 -13.40 15.68 -6.39
CA ALA A 149 -12.14 15.04 -5.99
C ALA A 149 -10.98 15.46 -6.91
N TYR A 150 -11.26 16.09 -8.06
CA TYR A 150 -10.25 16.67 -8.95
C TYR A 150 -9.60 17.96 -8.39
N ARG A 151 -10.05 18.45 -7.23
CA ARG A 151 -9.58 19.74 -6.70
C ARG A 151 -8.20 19.62 -6.06
N ASN A 152 -7.19 19.99 -6.86
CA ASN A 152 -5.98 20.64 -6.36
C ASN A 152 -6.27 22.00 -5.64
N ASP A 153 -7.53 22.45 -5.54
CA ASP A 153 -7.96 23.74 -4.98
C ASP A 153 -7.85 23.82 -3.44
N GLY A 154 -6.81 23.25 -2.84
CA GLY A 154 -6.67 23.27 -1.38
C GLY A 154 -5.33 22.80 -0.81
N VAL A 155 -4.46 22.15 -1.59
CA VAL A 155 -3.10 21.81 -1.12
C VAL A 155 -2.14 22.79 -1.79
N PRO A 156 -1.61 23.80 -1.06
CA PRO A 156 -0.51 24.58 -1.57
C PRO A 156 0.65 23.63 -1.91
N PHE A 157 1.34 23.92 -3.01
CA PHE A 157 2.60 23.27 -3.47
C PHE A 157 3.74 23.23 -2.42
N ASN A 158 3.51 23.71 -1.20
CA ASN A 158 4.38 23.43 -0.08
C ASN A 158 3.80 22.22 0.66
N SER A 159 4.47 21.07 0.56
CA SER A 159 4.36 19.98 1.54
C SER A 159 4.29 20.60 2.93
N THR A 160 3.09 20.65 3.49
CA THR A 160 2.89 20.85 4.91
C THR A 160 2.95 19.47 5.51
N ASP A 161 3.72 19.30 6.59
CA ASP A 161 3.84 18.04 7.33
C ASP A 161 2.50 17.65 8.01
N ASP A 162 1.44 18.43 7.81
CA ASP A 162 0.13 18.31 8.44
C ASP A 162 -0.96 18.74 7.42
N PRO A 163 -1.39 17.84 6.51
CA PRO A 163 -2.58 18.07 5.70
C PRO A 163 -3.82 17.98 6.60
N GLY A 164 -4.82 18.82 6.34
CA GLY A 164 -5.98 19.00 7.22
C GLY A 164 -7.06 17.91 7.11
N PHE A 165 -6.70 16.64 6.94
CA PHE A 165 -7.67 15.55 7.05
C PHE A 165 -7.51 14.88 8.43
N ASP A 166 -8.59 14.89 9.22
CA ASP A 166 -8.67 14.17 10.49
C ASP A 166 -8.91 12.68 10.22
N HIS A 167 -7.98 12.01 9.52
CA HIS A 167 -8.12 10.64 9.04
C HIS A 167 -6.89 9.78 9.33
N ASN A 168 -7.12 8.50 9.65
CA ASN A 168 -6.08 7.58 10.07
C ASN A 168 -5.28 7.08 8.84
N GLN A 169 -4.10 7.65 8.63
CA GLN A 169 -3.13 7.24 7.60
C GLN A 169 -2.80 5.75 7.57
N ASN A 170 -3.06 5.03 8.66
CA ASN A 170 -2.79 3.60 8.79
C ASN A 170 -4.05 2.74 8.69
N ALA A 171 -5.20 3.25 8.23
CA ALA A 171 -6.44 2.49 8.18
C ALA A 171 -6.30 1.10 7.50
N PRO A 172 -5.64 0.96 6.33
CA PRO A 172 -5.42 -0.36 5.73
C PRO A 172 -4.57 -1.31 6.60
N LEU A 173 -3.67 -0.75 7.40
CA LEU A 173 -2.75 -1.50 8.27
C LEU A 173 -3.37 -1.87 9.61
N GLU A 174 -4.28 -1.05 10.12
CA GLU A 174 -5.05 -1.38 11.32
C GLU A 174 -5.99 -2.55 11.06
N GLU A 175 -6.57 -2.65 9.86
CA GLU A 175 -7.38 -3.81 9.47
C GLU A 175 -6.56 -5.10 9.46
N ILE A 176 -5.35 -5.07 8.90
CA ILE A 176 -4.39 -6.19 8.95
C ILE A 176 -4.11 -6.58 10.41
N ARG A 177 -3.83 -5.59 11.28
CA ARG A 177 -3.52 -5.84 12.70
C ARG A 177 -4.69 -6.49 13.44
N VAL A 178 -5.92 -6.06 13.16
CA VAL A 178 -7.13 -6.64 13.76
C VAL A 178 -7.29 -8.09 13.33
N GLN A 179 -7.18 -8.38 12.03
CA GLN A 179 -7.31 -9.76 11.54
C GLN A 179 -6.32 -10.71 12.18
N VAL A 180 -5.10 -10.25 12.40
CA VAL A 180 -4.03 -11.08 12.95
C VAL A 180 -4.24 -11.35 14.43
N GLN A 181 -4.77 -10.38 15.17
CA GLN A 181 -5.17 -10.58 16.57
C GLN A 181 -6.36 -11.54 16.68
N GLU A 182 -7.30 -11.51 15.74
CA GLU A 182 -8.47 -12.41 15.73
C GLU A 182 -8.13 -13.83 15.26
N GLY A 183 -7.09 -13.99 14.42
CA GLY A 183 -6.61 -15.27 13.90
C GLY A 183 -5.66 -16.05 14.82
N GLN A 184 -5.12 -15.44 15.90
CA GLN A 184 -4.27 -16.12 16.87
C GLN A 184 -5.13 -16.88 17.91
N PRO A 185 -5.13 -18.23 17.95
CA PRO A 185 -5.76 -18.93 19.07
C PRO A 185 -4.99 -18.60 20.35
N GLU A 186 -5.71 -18.16 21.40
CA GLU A 186 -5.15 -18.01 22.75
C GLU A 186 -4.42 -19.30 23.12
N ILE A 187 -3.09 -19.24 23.20
CA ILE A 187 -2.31 -20.32 23.77
C ILE A 187 -2.55 -20.24 25.28
N GLU A 188 -3.59 -20.92 25.77
CA GLU A 188 -3.74 -21.20 27.19
C GLU A 188 -2.51 -22.02 27.63
N GLU A 189 -1.53 -21.35 28.27
CA GLU A 189 -0.48 -22.01 29.03
C GLU A 189 -1.13 -22.82 30.16
N GLU A 190 -1.40 -24.10 29.91
CA GLU A 190 -1.58 -25.08 30.98
C GLU A 190 -0.26 -25.21 31.76
N LEU A 191 -0.11 -24.38 32.79
CA LEU A 191 0.89 -24.55 33.84
C LEU A 191 0.60 -25.85 34.62
N GLN A 192 1.07 -26.98 34.10
CA GLN A 192 1.16 -28.23 34.85
C GLN A 192 2.20 -28.09 35.96
N THR A 193 1.73 -27.88 37.19
CA THR A 193 2.55 -27.97 38.39
C THR A 193 3.07 -29.41 38.58
N PRO A 194 4.38 -29.64 38.76
CA PRO A 194 4.88 -30.96 39.09
C PRO A 194 4.59 -31.28 40.57
N ASN A 195 3.66 -32.21 40.82
CA ASN A 195 3.53 -32.85 42.12
C ASN A 195 4.81 -33.65 42.42
N SER A 196 5.56 -33.20 43.43
CA SER A 196 6.60 -33.99 44.07
C SER A 196 5.96 -35.15 44.85
N PRO A 197 6.45 -36.39 44.75
CA PRO A 197 6.17 -37.39 45.76
C PRO A 197 7.24 -37.31 46.85
N GLY A 198 6.81 -36.85 48.03
CA GLY A 198 7.49 -37.14 49.28
C GLY A 198 6.92 -38.42 49.91
N GLU A 199 7.80 -39.06 50.70
CA GLU A 199 7.64 -40.28 51.53
C GLU A 199 8.01 -41.63 50.88
#